data_AF-A0AAV0N5Z5-F1
#
_entry.id   AF-A0AAV0N5Z5-F1
#
_cell.length_a   1.000
_cell.length_b   1.000
_cell.length_c   1.000
_cell.angle_alpha   90.00
_cell.angle_beta   90.00
_cell.angle_gamma   90.00
#
_symmetry.space_group_name_H-M   'P 1'
#
loop_
_entity.id
_entity.type
_entity.pdbx_description
1 polymer ?
#
loop_
_entity_poly.entity_id
_entity_poly.type
_entity_poly.pdbx_seq_one_letter_code
_entity_poly.pdbx_strand_id
1 'polypeptide(L)'
;MKGLYYGTKETAGCAAEMVKRNMVGVGDFRFFDGYCGWETEQLKEEIDAGYWTLAACSSSVIGLDKEASFGLWEDVSWLVGPKAVS
;
A
#
# COMPACT_ATOMS: atom_id res chain seq x y z
N MET A 1 -4.38 -11.22 -0.66
CA MET A 1 -5.46 -10.39 -1.23
C MET A 1 -5.49 -10.65 -2.74
N LYS A 2 -6.61 -11.13 -3.32
CA LYS A 2 -6.68 -11.32 -4.78
C LYS A 2 -6.55 -9.95 -5.45
N GLY A 3 -5.69 -9.83 -6.46
CA GLY A 3 -5.48 -8.58 -7.20
C GLY A 3 -4.39 -7.66 -6.66
N LEU A 4 -3.65 -8.04 -5.61
CA LEU A 4 -2.45 -7.33 -5.18
C LEU A 4 -1.27 -8.29 -5.15
N TYR A 5 -0.21 -7.95 -5.89
CA TYR A 5 1.01 -8.74 -5.98
C TYR A 5 2.20 -7.83 -5.71
N TYR A 6 3.18 -8.34 -4.98
CA TYR A 6 4.44 -7.63 -4.73
C TYR A 6 5.59 -8.39 -5.39
N GLY A 7 6.62 -7.66 -5.79
CA GLY A 7 7.82 -8.19 -6.40
C GLY A 7 9.03 -7.39 -5.95
N THR A 8 10.21 -7.98 -6.08
CA THR A 8 11.48 -7.29 -5.84
C THR A 8 12.03 -6.76 -7.17
N LYS A 9 13.10 -5.96 -7.09
CA LYS A 9 13.84 -5.47 -8.26
C LYS A 9 14.23 -6.58 -9.25
N GLU A 10 14.53 -7.78 -8.74
CA GLU A 10 14.91 -8.94 -9.56
C GLU A 10 13.76 -9.43 -10.46
N THR A 11 12.51 -9.24 -10.01
CA THR A 11 11.30 -9.61 -10.77
C THR A 11 10.79 -8.50 -11.67
N ALA A 12 11.42 -7.32 -11.67
CA ALA A 12 11.00 -6.18 -12.50
C ALA A 12 11.09 -6.49 -14.00
N GLY A 13 12.01 -7.38 -14.41
CA GLY A 13 12.09 -7.88 -15.79
C GLY A 13 10.83 -8.62 -16.23
N CYS A 14 10.24 -9.43 -15.33
CA CYS A 14 8.98 -10.10 -15.59
C CYS A 14 7.82 -9.10 -15.72
N ALA A 15 7.80 -8.06 -14.87
CA ALA A 15 6.82 -6.97 -14.98
C ALA A 15 6.90 -6.26 -16.34
N ALA A 16 8.11 -5.93 -16.80
CA ALA A 16 8.33 -5.32 -18.10
C ALA A 16 7.85 -6.21 -19.26
N GLU A 17 8.09 -7.53 -19.19
CA GLU A 17 7.60 -8.47 -20.21
C GLU A 17 6.06 -8.57 -20.23
N MET A 18 5.40 -8.50 -19.07
CA MET A 18 3.93 -8.51 -19.00
C MET A 18 3.32 -7.26 -19.65
N VAL A 19 3.95 -6.09 -19.46
CA VAL A 19 3.54 -4.83 -20.13
C VAL A 19 3.75 -4.93 -21.65
N LYS A 20 4.91 -5.40 -22.12
CA LYS A 20 5.18 -5.57 -23.56
C LYS A 20 4.18 -6.51 -24.25
N ARG A 21 3.69 -7.51 -23.52
CA ARG A 21 2.69 -8.48 -24.01
C ARG A 21 1.25 -7.96 -23.89
N ASN A 22 1.05 -6.71 -23.45
CA ASN A 22 -0.27 -6.10 -23.19
C ASN A 22 -1.14 -6.91 -22.20
N MET A 23 -0.51 -7.63 -21.26
CA MET A 23 -1.25 -8.35 -20.21
C MET A 23 -1.69 -7.43 -19.07
N VAL A 24 -0.95 -6.34 -18.88
CA VAL A 24 -1.10 -5.32 -17.82
C VAL A 24 -0.59 -3.98 -18.36
N GLY A 25 -1.13 -2.87 -17.86
CA GLY A 25 -0.69 -1.52 -18.18
C GLY A 25 0.48 -1.07 -17.31
N VAL A 26 1.16 0.01 -17.73
CA VAL A 26 2.21 0.64 -16.92
C VAL A 26 1.64 1.20 -15.61
N GLY A 27 0.41 1.70 -15.64
CA GLY A 27 -0.30 2.23 -14.47
C GLY A 27 -0.66 1.18 -13.42
N ASP A 28 -0.64 -0.11 -13.77
CA ASP A 28 -0.92 -1.20 -12.83
C ASP A 28 0.27 -1.48 -11.89
N PHE A 29 1.43 -0.89 -12.16
CA PHE A 29 2.64 -1.03 -11.34
C PHE A 29 2.95 0.24 -10.57
N ARG A 30 3.23 0.06 -9.27
CA ARG A 30 3.91 1.07 -8.45
C ARG A 30 5.25 0.56 -7.98
N PHE A 31 6.27 1.39 -8.17
CA PHE A 31 7.61 1.14 -7.69
C PHE A 31 7.85 1.99 -6.45
N PHE A 32 8.35 1.35 -5.41
CA PHE A 32 8.75 1.99 -4.15
C PHE A 32 10.24 1.71 -3.95
N ASP A 33 10.99 2.72 -3.52
CA ASP A 33 12.40 2.59 -3.18
C ASP A 33 12.55 2.61 -1.67
N GLY A 34 12.93 1.46 -1.10
CA GLY A 34 12.99 1.25 0.34
C GLY A 34 11.67 0.83 0.98
N TYR A 35 11.74 0.48 2.27
CA TYR A 35 10.61 0.13 3.10
C TYR A 35 10.86 0.59 4.53
N CYS A 36 9.78 0.91 5.25
CA CYS A 36 9.85 1.08 6.71
C CYS A 36 9.79 -0.32 7.33
N GLY A 37 10.89 -0.71 7.99
CA GLY A 37 10.94 -1.92 8.79
C GLY A 37 10.69 -1.59 10.25
N TRP A 38 10.03 -2.50 10.95
CA TRP A 38 9.92 -2.48 12.40
C TRP A 38 10.71 -3.64 12.97
N GLU A 39 11.28 -3.42 14.15
CA GLU A 39 11.86 -4.51 14.95
C GLU A 39 10.76 -5.40 15.52
N THR A 40 11.16 -6.54 16.09
CA THR A 40 10.23 -7.50 16.70
C THR A 40 9.42 -6.80 17.81
N GLU A 41 8.09 -6.95 17.77
CA GLU A 41 7.11 -6.34 18.69
C GLU A 41 6.96 -4.80 18.66
N GLN A 42 7.93 -4.04 18.12
CA GLN A 42 7.89 -2.57 18.09
C GLN A 42 6.60 -2.00 17.49
N LEU A 43 6.17 -2.49 16.31
CA LEU A 43 4.95 -2.00 15.68
C LEU A 43 3.71 -2.22 16.56
N LYS A 44 3.66 -3.36 17.26
CA LYS A 44 2.54 -3.70 18.14
C LYS A 44 2.52 -2.77 19.36
N GLU A 45 3.67 -2.54 19.98
CA GLU A 45 3.80 -1.60 21.10
C GLU A 45 3.42 -0.18 20.69
N GLU A 46 3.81 0.26 19.50
CA GLU A 46 3.46 1.59 18.99
C GLU A 46 1.95 1.72 18.69
N ILE A 47 1.28 0.65 18.27
CA ILE A 47 -0.19 0.60 18.12
C ILE A 47 -0.85 0.69 19.50
N ASP A 48 -0.41 -0.12 20.46
CA ASP A 48 -0.97 -0.16 21.82
C ASP A 48 -0.75 1.17 22.56
N ALA A 49 0.36 1.87 22.29
CA ALA A 49 0.64 3.22 22.80
C ALA A 49 -0.13 4.34 22.06
N GLY A 50 -0.92 4.00 21.03
CA GLY A 50 -1.78 4.93 20.30
C GLY A 50 -1.08 5.79 19.24
N TYR A 51 0.20 5.52 18.93
CA TYR A 51 0.95 6.21 17.89
C TYR A 51 0.43 5.87 16.49
N TRP A 52 0.03 4.61 16.27
CA TRP A 52 -0.55 4.15 15.01
C TRP A 52 -2.05 3.88 15.14
N THR A 53 -2.74 3.93 14.00
CA THR A 53 -4.15 3.53 13.90
C THR A 53 -4.27 2.52 12.78
N LEU A 54 -4.78 1.33 13.12
CA LEU A 54 -4.99 0.27 12.16
C LEU A 54 -6.26 0.56 11.35
N ALA A 55 -6.12 0.51 10.03
CA ALA A 55 -7.21 0.61 9.08
C ALA A 55 -7.30 -0.69 8.27
N ALA A 56 -8.51 -1.19 8.05
CA ALA A 56 -8.69 -2.31 7.13
C ALA A 56 -8.48 -1.84 5.69
N CYS A 57 -7.50 -2.42 4.99
CA CYS A 57 -7.18 -2.06 3.61
C CYS A 57 -7.84 -3.03 2.62
N SER A 58 -8.27 -2.48 1.47
CA SER A 58 -8.65 -3.25 0.28
C SER A 58 -7.82 -2.79 -0.92
N SER A 59 -7.78 -3.57 -2.00
CA SER A 59 -7.03 -3.21 -3.22
C SER A 59 -7.45 -1.84 -3.78
N SER A 60 -8.73 -1.48 -3.66
CA SER A 60 -9.27 -0.18 -4.06
C SER A 60 -8.74 0.98 -3.20
N VAL A 61 -8.43 0.74 -1.93
CA VAL A 61 -7.90 1.75 -1.00
C VAL A 61 -6.40 1.95 -1.19
N ILE A 62 -5.65 0.93 -1.64
CA ILE A 62 -4.20 1.02 -1.84
C ILE A 62 -3.84 1.95 -3.03
N GLY A 63 -4.83 2.41 -3.78
CA GLY A 63 -4.68 3.52 -4.73
C GLY A 63 -3.85 3.17 -5.96
N LEU A 64 -3.73 1.88 -6.31
CA LEU A 64 -3.02 1.47 -7.53
C LEU A 64 -3.67 1.99 -8.81
N ASP A 65 -4.98 2.28 -8.79
CA ASP A 65 -5.76 2.79 -9.92
C ASP A 65 -5.62 4.34 -10.10
N LYS A 66 -5.09 5.05 -9.10
CA LYS A 66 -4.96 6.52 -9.15
C LYS A 66 -3.57 6.91 -9.64
N GLU A 67 -3.54 7.72 -10.71
CA GLU A 67 -2.33 8.21 -11.41
C GLU A 67 -1.36 9.00 -10.50
N ALA A 68 -1.80 9.40 -9.31
CA ALA A 68 -0.94 9.93 -8.26
C ALA A 68 -1.48 9.58 -6.86
N SER A 69 -0.59 9.46 -5.87
CA SER A 69 -0.96 9.26 -4.44
C SER A 69 -1.67 10.46 -3.80
N PHE A 70 -1.92 11.55 -4.56
CA PHE A 70 -2.67 12.70 -4.06
C PHE A 70 -4.09 12.26 -3.67
N GLY A 71 -4.53 12.61 -2.46
CA GLY A 71 -5.84 12.19 -1.96
C GLY A 71 -5.83 10.89 -1.14
N LEU A 72 -4.80 10.06 -1.21
CA LEU A 72 -4.81 8.75 -0.52
C LEU A 72 -4.92 8.92 1.00
N TRP A 73 -4.19 9.87 1.56
CA TRP A 73 -4.27 10.16 2.99
C TRP A 73 -5.65 10.67 3.40
N GLU A 74 -6.26 11.54 2.59
CA GLU A 74 -7.61 12.06 2.83
C GLU A 74 -8.67 10.93 2.75
N ASP A 75 -8.58 10.07 1.74
CA ASP A 75 -9.45 8.90 1.58
C ASP A 75 -9.34 7.95 2.78
N VAL A 76 -8.11 7.61 3.18
CA VAL A 76 -7.86 6.72 4.33
C VAL A 76 -8.33 7.37 5.63
N SER A 77 -8.02 8.65 5.84
CA SER A 77 -8.45 9.36 7.04
C SER A 77 -9.96 9.45 7.15
N TRP A 78 -10.66 9.61 6.03
CA TRP A 78 -12.12 9.56 5.98
C TRP A 78 -12.67 8.17 6.31
N LEU A 79 -12.07 7.11 5.76
CA LEU A 79 -12.51 5.73 5.96
C LEU A 79 -12.31 5.23 7.40
N VAL A 80 -11.22 5.66 8.05
CA VAL A 80 -10.94 5.32 9.46
C VAL A 80 -11.93 6.03 10.40
N GLY A 81 -12.44 7.20 9.99
CA GLY A 81 -13.33 8.02 10.80
C GLY A 81 -12.62 8.68 11.99
N PRO A 82 -13.34 9.50 12.77
CA PRO A 82 -12.77 10.13 13.95
C PRO A 82 -12.36 9.06 14.97
N LYS A 83 -11.14 9.19 15.54
CA LYS A 83 -10.71 8.36 16.67
C LYS A 83 -11.74 8.46 17.78
N ALA A 84 -12.29 7.33 18.21
CA ALA A 84 -13.07 7.26 19.44
C ALA A 84 -12.15 7.61 20.61
N VAL A 85 -12.20 8.86 21.06
CA VAL A 85 -11.57 9.29 22.32
C VAL A 85 -12.36 8.62 23.43
N SER A 86 -11.77 7.58 24.01
CA SER A 86 -12.28 6.91 25.22
C SER A 86 -11.65 7.55 26.45
#